data_AF-A0A7S2Q9M4-F1
#
_entry.id   AF-A0A7S2Q9M4-F1
#
_cell.length_a   1.000
_cell.length_b   1.000
_cell.length_c   1.000
_cell.angle_alpha   90.00
_cell.angle_beta   90.00
_cell.angle_gamma   90.00
#
_symmetry.space_group_name_H-M   'P 1'
#
loop_
_entity.id
_entity.type
_entity.pdbx_description
1 polymer ?
#
loop_
_entity_poly.entity_id
_entity_poly.type
_entity_poly.pdbx_seq_one_letter_code
_entity_poly.pdbx_strand_id
1 'polypeptide(L)'
;TAEDTGTCCEPLARCRTFECPQQMVLKDDASIISCAAHVCTEEDAATCCDPRQTCDALPCPAGHAPRRHADRRYCGAQACSGRDVDACCKPLGRCDEEVCPRGYIAKHGASQRFCARGECGSEDVDTCCDTLGACSSYTCPRGYATRPGVDDVLCLGRTCTERDKGTCCIALALCTSHACPPSFTLKEEAWSIFCMGPRCEGADTEICCDPLARCDTYACPRGYATRPEAETLRCAGHECAARDKGTCCLALAPCSRHACPVGTILKDQASELFCALGECAPEDSPICCDALATCDSFDCPRGFESVGNSSDYFCASDKCSSDDRGTCCDRLASCTSFTCPPGYSTRPNAGELFCAGLGPDGEASC
;
A
#
# COMPACT_ATOMS: atom_id res chain seq x y z
N THR A 1 -122.15 -7.45 -26.09
CA THR A 1 -121.41 -8.09 -27.21
C THR A 1 -119.94 -7.82 -27.01
N ALA A 2 -119.05 -8.60 -27.62
CA ALA A 2 -117.60 -8.34 -27.64
C ALA A 2 -117.24 -7.10 -28.50
N GLU A 3 -118.11 -6.09 -28.54
CA GLU A 3 -118.03 -4.91 -29.41
C GLU A 3 -118.08 -3.57 -28.64
N ASP A 4 -118.22 -3.54 -27.32
CA ASP A 4 -118.24 -2.26 -26.55
C ASP A 4 -116.93 -1.95 -25.78
N THR A 5 -115.92 -2.82 -25.86
CA THR A 5 -114.64 -2.58 -25.16
C THR A 5 -113.75 -1.56 -25.89
N GLY A 6 -114.01 -1.32 -27.19
CA GLY A 6 -113.25 -0.36 -28.01
C GLY A 6 -113.77 1.09 -27.97
N THR A 7 -114.93 1.35 -27.34
CA THR A 7 -115.56 2.68 -27.33
C THR A 7 -115.40 3.42 -25.99
N CYS A 8 -115.11 2.70 -24.89
CA CYS A 8 -115.04 3.29 -23.54
C CYS A 8 -113.67 3.13 -22.84
N CYS A 9 -112.69 2.46 -23.46
CA CYS A 9 -111.39 2.20 -22.83
C CYS A 9 -110.26 2.51 -23.80
N GLU A 10 -109.47 3.54 -23.50
CA GLU A 10 -108.17 3.74 -24.15
C GLU A 10 -107.13 2.76 -23.55
N PRO A 11 -106.13 2.29 -24.33
CA PRO A 11 -105.05 1.50 -23.76
C PRO A 11 -104.22 2.36 -22.78
N LEU A 12 -103.85 1.77 -21.63
CA LEU A 12 -102.90 2.39 -20.70
C LEU A 12 -101.54 2.61 -21.39
N ALA A 13 -100.80 3.63 -20.96
CA ALA A 13 -99.44 3.82 -21.45
C ALA A 13 -98.58 2.61 -21.06
N ARG A 14 -97.67 2.22 -21.96
CA ARG A 14 -96.72 1.14 -21.70
C ARG A 14 -95.43 1.73 -21.13
N CYS A 15 -94.81 1.02 -20.19
CA CYS A 15 -93.59 1.47 -19.54
C CYS A 15 -92.43 1.76 -20.52
N ARG A 16 -92.41 1.19 -21.73
CA ARG A 16 -91.41 1.51 -22.77
C ARG A 16 -91.29 2.99 -23.14
N THR A 17 -92.32 3.81 -22.88
CA THR A 17 -92.31 5.26 -23.14
C THR A 17 -91.97 6.08 -21.90
N PHE A 18 -91.75 5.43 -20.76
CA PHE A 18 -91.39 6.10 -19.51
C PHE A 18 -89.87 6.30 -19.42
N GLU A 19 -89.44 7.47 -18.96
CA GLU A 19 -88.03 7.76 -18.71
C GLU A 19 -87.72 7.50 -17.23
N CYS A 20 -86.94 6.46 -16.96
CA CYS A 20 -86.56 6.13 -15.59
C CYS A 20 -85.63 7.19 -14.98
N PRO A 21 -85.72 7.45 -13.66
CA PRO A 21 -84.75 8.27 -12.95
C PRO A 21 -83.31 7.76 -13.10
N GLN A 22 -82.30 8.63 -12.89
CA GLN A 22 -80.88 8.34 -13.20
C GLN A 22 -80.29 7.06 -12.56
N GLN A 23 -80.88 6.55 -11.47
CA GLN A 23 -80.43 5.37 -10.73
C GLN A 23 -81.21 4.09 -11.09
N MET A 24 -82.15 4.19 -12.03
CA MET A 24 -83.03 3.10 -12.45
C MET A 24 -82.96 2.91 -13.97
N VAL A 25 -83.33 1.73 -14.43
CA VAL A 25 -83.45 1.39 -15.84
C VAL A 25 -84.82 0.79 -16.09
N LEU A 26 -85.34 0.90 -17.31
CA LEU A 26 -86.57 0.23 -17.68
C LEU A 26 -86.44 -1.28 -17.46
N LYS A 27 -87.48 -1.90 -16.92
CA LYS A 27 -87.56 -3.35 -16.80
C LYS A 27 -87.44 -4.00 -18.19
N ASP A 28 -86.83 -5.17 -18.27
CA ASP A 28 -86.60 -5.87 -19.55
C ASP A 28 -87.91 -6.13 -20.33
N ASP A 29 -89.03 -6.24 -19.62
CA ASP A 29 -90.39 -6.42 -20.13
C ASP A 29 -91.24 -5.12 -20.15
N ALA A 30 -90.63 -3.94 -20.07
CA ALA A 30 -91.33 -2.65 -20.11
C ALA A 30 -92.23 -2.43 -21.35
N SER A 31 -92.04 -3.22 -22.41
CA SER A 31 -92.90 -3.22 -23.60
C SER A 31 -94.27 -3.87 -23.39
N ILE A 32 -94.46 -4.62 -22.30
CA ILE A 32 -95.71 -5.30 -21.93
C ILE A 32 -96.26 -4.84 -20.57
N ILE A 33 -95.45 -4.17 -19.73
CA ILE A 33 -95.91 -3.55 -18.48
C ILE A 33 -96.67 -2.25 -18.80
N SER A 34 -97.83 -2.08 -18.17
CA SER A 34 -98.67 -0.88 -18.29
C SER A 34 -98.54 0.01 -17.05
N CYS A 35 -98.54 1.33 -17.26
CA CYS A 35 -98.58 2.34 -16.20
C CYS A 35 -99.98 2.42 -15.57
N ALA A 36 -100.09 3.04 -14.39
CA ALA A 36 -101.37 3.19 -13.70
C ALA A 36 -102.38 4.08 -14.46
N ALA A 37 -101.90 4.89 -15.41
CA ALA A 37 -102.70 5.81 -16.22
C ALA A 37 -102.32 5.78 -17.72
N HIS A 38 -103.05 6.56 -18.54
CA HIS A 38 -102.78 6.74 -19.98
C HIS A 38 -101.50 7.52 -20.28
N VAL A 39 -100.87 8.11 -19.27
CA VAL A 39 -99.54 8.73 -19.34
C VAL A 39 -98.76 8.24 -18.11
N CYS A 40 -97.57 7.70 -18.33
CA CYS A 40 -96.69 7.30 -17.23
C CYS A 40 -96.15 8.56 -16.52
N THR A 41 -96.29 8.60 -15.21
CA THR A 41 -95.84 9.69 -14.33
C THR A 41 -94.72 9.20 -13.41
N GLU A 42 -94.10 10.10 -12.63
CA GLU A 42 -93.03 9.72 -11.70
C GLU A 42 -93.46 8.64 -10.67
N GLU A 43 -94.75 8.55 -10.36
CA GLU A 43 -95.32 7.53 -9.48
C GLU A 43 -95.22 6.11 -10.07
N ASP A 44 -95.10 5.99 -11.40
CA ASP A 44 -94.97 4.71 -12.10
C ASP A 44 -93.52 4.17 -12.08
N ALA A 45 -92.56 4.89 -11.49
CA ALA A 45 -91.15 4.50 -11.50
C ALA A 45 -90.91 3.11 -10.87
N ALA A 46 -91.57 2.77 -9.77
CA ALA A 46 -91.46 1.44 -9.16
C ALA A 46 -92.08 0.32 -10.02
N THR A 47 -93.07 0.67 -10.84
CA THR A 47 -93.76 -0.26 -11.74
C THR A 47 -92.92 -0.51 -12.99
N CYS A 48 -92.37 0.55 -13.58
CA CYS A 48 -91.72 0.54 -14.88
C CYS A 48 -90.21 0.35 -14.86
N CYS A 49 -89.57 0.61 -13.71
CA CYS A 49 -88.12 0.64 -13.61
C CYS A 49 -87.60 -0.28 -12.52
N ASP A 50 -86.41 -0.83 -12.75
CA ASP A 50 -85.63 -1.55 -11.75
C ASP A 50 -84.41 -0.74 -11.33
N PRO A 51 -83.98 -0.85 -10.06
CA PRO A 51 -82.75 -0.21 -9.61
C PRO A 51 -81.54 -0.77 -10.36
N ARG A 52 -80.65 0.11 -10.80
CA ARG A 52 -79.38 -0.28 -11.43
C ARG A 52 -78.43 -0.79 -10.36
N GLN A 53 -77.71 -1.87 -10.66
CA GLN A 53 -76.55 -2.25 -9.87
C GLN A 53 -75.47 -1.17 -9.92
N THR A 54 -74.75 -1.04 -8.81
CA THR A 54 -73.55 -0.22 -8.74
C THR A 54 -72.35 -1.02 -9.27
N CYS A 55 -71.32 -0.30 -9.72
CA CYS A 55 -70.12 -0.88 -10.30
C CYS A 55 -69.34 -1.79 -9.35
N ASP A 56 -69.59 -1.73 -8.04
CA ASP A 56 -69.04 -2.70 -7.07
C ASP A 56 -69.50 -4.14 -7.32
N ALA A 57 -70.65 -4.33 -8.01
CA ALA A 57 -71.14 -5.64 -8.38
C ALA A 57 -70.41 -6.24 -9.60
N LEU A 58 -69.59 -5.46 -10.31
CA LEU A 58 -68.84 -5.93 -11.48
C LEU A 58 -67.38 -6.26 -11.09
N PRO A 59 -66.97 -7.54 -11.09
CA PRO A 59 -65.56 -7.88 -10.99
C PRO A 59 -64.82 -7.43 -12.26
N CYS A 60 -63.82 -6.57 -12.09
CA CYS A 60 -63.02 -6.08 -13.20
C CYS A 60 -62.14 -7.19 -13.79
N PRO A 61 -61.93 -7.21 -15.13
CA PRO A 61 -61.06 -8.18 -15.78
C PRO A 61 -59.59 -8.00 -15.36
N ALA A 62 -58.75 -9.00 -15.66
CA ALA A 62 -57.31 -8.92 -15.39
C ALA A 62 -56.68 -7.63 -15.94
N GLY A 63 -55.80 -7.01 -15.14
CA GLY A 63 -55.18 -5.73 -15.50
C GLY A 63 -56.05 -4.49 -15.28
N HIS A 64 -57.25 -4.62 -14.68
CA HIS A 64 -58.15 -3.52 -14.38
C HIS A 64 -58.54 -3.48 -12.89
N ALA A 65 -58.75 -2.28 -12.36
CA ALA A 65 -59.35 -2.05 -11.05
C ALA A 65 -60.69 -1.31 -11.16
N PRO A 66 -61.57 -1.44 -10.14
CA PRO A 66 -62.73 -0.58 -10.02
C PRO A 66 -62.31 0.89 -10.03
N ARG A 67 -63.11 1.74 -10.70
CA ARG A 67 -62.95 3.18 -10.61
C ARG A 67 -63.25 3.66 -9.18
N ARG A 68 -62.72 4.84 -8.81
CA ARG A 68 -63.06 5.47 -7.52
C ARG A 68 -64.58 5.64 -7.41
N HIS A 69 -65.12 5.35 -6.23
CA HIS A 69 -66.56 5.40 -5.95
C HIS A 69 -67.40 4.45 -6.83
N ALA A 70 -66.90 3.24 -7.08
CA ALA A 70 -67.67 2.19 -7.76
C ALA A 70 -68.99 1.84 -7.00
N ASP A 71 -69.05 2.09 -5.69
CA ASP A 71 -70.24 2.04 -4.84
C ASP A 71 -71.34 3.03 -5.22
N ARG A 72 -70.99 4.09 -5.97
CA ARG A 72 -71.90 5.19 -6.37
C ARG A 72 -72.01 5.37 -7.86
N ARG A 73 -71.36 4.50 -8.64
CA ARG A 73 -71.40 4.51 -10.10
C ARG A 73 -72.31 3.40 -10.57
N TYR A 74 -73.24 3.68 -11.48
CA TYR A 74 -74.22 2.70 -11.94
C TYR A 74 -73.81 2.07 -13.27
N CYS A 75 -74.17 0.80 -13.44
CA CYS A 75 -74.03 0.08 -14.69
C CYS A 75 -75.08 0.51 -15.72
N GLY A 76 -74.83 0.23 -17.00
CA GLY A 76 -75.68 0.58 -18.13
C GLY A 76 -77.07 -0.07 -18.07
N ALA A 77 -77.16 -1.25 -17.47
CA ALA A 77 -78.38 -2.04 -17.31
C ALA A 77 -78.68 -2.32 -15.82
N GLN A 78 -79.71 -3.13 -15.56
CA GLN A 78 -80.11 -3.53 -14.21
C GLN A 78 -78.97 -4.30 -13.53
N ALA A 79 -78.40 -5.28 -14.24
CA ALA A 79 -77.22 -6.02 -13.82
C ALA A 79 -75.97 -5.56 -14.58
N CYS A 80 -74.83 -5.51 -13.90
CA CYS A 80 -73.57 -5.20 -14.54
C CYS A 80 -73.10 -6.34 -15.46
N SER A 81 -72.51 -5.98 -16.59
CA SER A 81 -72.03 -6.92 -17.62
C SER A 81 -70.66 -6.53 -18.16
N GLY A 82 -70.09 -7.35 -19.06
CA GLY A 82 -68.84 -7.02 -19.74
C GLY A 82 -68.88 -5.72 -20.57
N ARG A 83 -70.07 -5.20 -20.89
CA ARG A 83 -70.23 -3.89 -21.56
C ARG A 83 -69.98 -2.71 -20.64
N ASP A 84 -70.05 -2.95 -19.33
CA ASP A 84 -69.87 -1.93 -18.30
C ASP A 84 -68.41 -1.81 -17.87
N VAL A 85 -67.48 -2.58 -18.47
CA VAL A 85 -66.06 -2.59 -18.09
C VAL A 85 -65.43 -1.20 -18.24
N ASP A 86 -65.61 -0.50 -19.36
CA ASP A 86 -65.00 0.83 -19.55
C ASP A 86 -65.59 1.88 -18.59
N ALA A 87 -66.86 1.69 -18.25
CA ALA A 87 -67.60 2.53 -17.32
C ALA A 87 -67.16 2.28 -15.87
N CYS A 88 -67.11 1.02 -15.43
CA CYS A 88 -66.89 0.64 -14.04
C CYS A 88 -65.43 0.41 -13.68
N CYS A 89 -64.63 0.00 -14.66
CA CYS A 89 -63.24 -0.38 -14.47
C CYS A 89 -62.32 0.64 -15.16
N LYS A 90 -61.08 0.69 -14.67
CA LYS A 90 -59.97 1.39 -15.31
C LYS A 90 -58.75 0.47 -15.35
N PRO A 91 -57.86 0.60 -16.34
CA PRO A 91 -56.59 -0.10 -16.33
C PRO A 91 -55.82 0.17 -15.02
N LEU A 92 -55.12 -0.85 -14.52
CA LEU A 92 -54.15 -0.70 -13.45
C LEU A 92 -52.94 0.10 -13.95
N GLY A 93 -52.33 0.88 -13.05
CA GLY A 93 -51.04 1.53 -13.33
C GLY A 93 -49.96 0.47 -13.51
N ARG A 94 -48.97 0.74 -14.37
CA ARG A 94 -47.85 -0.17 -14.59
C ARG A 94 -46.65 0.30 -13.78
N CYS A 95 -45.89 -0.64 -13.22
CA CYS A 95 -44.79 -0.29 -12.33
C CYS A 95 -43.63 0.45 -13.02
N ASP A 96 -43.55 0.46 -14.36
CA ASP A 96 -42.56 1.25 -15.10
C ASP A 96 -42.92 2.74 -15.19
N GLU A 97 -44.15 3.12 -14.81
CA GLU A 97 -44.60 4.52 -14.69
C GLU A 97 -44.32 5.12 -13.30
N GLU A 98 -43.98 4.28 -12.29
CA GLU A 98 -43.68 4.70 -10.92
C GLU A 98 -42.23 5.15 -10.76
N VAL A 99 -42.04 6.27 -10.07
CA VAL A 99 -40.70 6.74 -9.66
C VAL A 99 -40.39 6.16 -8.28
N CYS A 100 -39.53 5.15 -8.24
CA CYS A 100 -39.14 4.53 -6.98
C CYS A 100 -38.49 5.54 -6.01
N PRO A 101 -38.79 5.47 -4.70
CA PRO A 101 -38.18 6.33 -3.70
C PRO A 101 -36.65 6.20 -3.63
N ARG A 102 -35.99 7.14 -2.93
CA ARG A 102 -34.54 7.04 -2.65
C ARG A 102 -34.23 5.70 -1.97
N GLY A 103 -33.22 5.01 -2.50
CA GLY A 103 -32.80 3.70 -2.03
C GLY A 103 -33.42 2.52 -2.76
N TYR A 104 -34.27 2.79 -3.76
CA TYR A 104 -34.96 1.77 -4.53
C TYR A 104 -34.75 1.96 -6.04
N ILE A 105 -34.92 0.88 -6.79
CA ILE A 105 -34.96 0.85 -8.25
C ILE A 105 -36.17 0.06 -8.72
N ALA A 106 -36.64 0.32 -9.94
CA ALA A 106 -37.71 -0.47 -10.54
C ALA A 106 -37.34 -1.96 -10.58
N LYS A 107 -38.28 -2.84 -10.20
CA LYS A 107 -38.08 -4.28 -10.28
C LYS A 107 -37.82 -4.71 -11.72
N HIS A 108 -37.07 -5.79 -11.87
CA HIS A 108 -36.95 -6.43 -13.18
C HIS A 108 -38.34 -6.80 -13.72
N GLY A 109 -38.63 -6.38 -14.95
CA GLY A 109 -39.94 -6.54 -15.57
C GLY A 109 -41.03 -5.63 -15.01
N ALA A 110 -40.69 -4.44 -14.50
CA ALA A 110 -41.67 -3.47 -14.00
C ALA A 110 -42.80 -3.18 -15.01
N SER A 111 -42.51 -3.15 -16.32
CA SER A 111 -43.53 -2.99 -17.36
C SER A 111 -44.55 -4.13 -17.44
N GLN A 112 -44.27 -5.28 -16.84
CA GLN A 112 -45.18 -6.43 -16.79
C GLN A 112 -45.90 -6.57 -15.44
N ARG A 113 -45.66 -5.64 -14.52
CA ARG A 113 -46.24 -5.62 -13.17
C ARG A 113 -47.25 -4.47 -13.07
N PHE A 114 -48.31 -4.71 -12.32
CA PHE A 114 -49.38 -3.75 -12.11
C PHE A 114 -49.40 -3.29 -10.65
N CYS A 115 -49.73 -2.02 -10.47
CA CYS A 115 -49.99 -1.41 -9.17
C CYS A 115 -51.36 -1.86 -8.64
N ALA A 116 -51.63 -1.63 -7.35
CA ALA A 116 -52.89 -1.97 -6.69
C ALA A 116 -54.08 -1.17 -7.26
N ARG A 117 -53.79 -0.01 -7.87
CA ARG A 117 -54.78 0.91 -8.43
C ARG A 117 -54.36 1.37 -9.81
N GLY A 118 -55.21 2.19 -10.44
CA GLY A 118 -54.91 2.78 -11.76
C GLY A 118 -53.81 3.85 -11.76
N GLU A 119 -53.27 4.22 -10.60
CA GLU A 119 -52.09 5.07 -10.45
C GLU A 119 -51.23 4.41 -9.38
N CYS A 120 -49.92 4.37 -9.60
CA CYS A 120 -48.97 3.83 -8.64
C CYS A 120 -48.69 4.86 -7.54
N GLY A 121 -48.48 4.38 -6.32
CA GLY A 121 -48.13 5.24 -5.19
C GLY A 121 -47.29 4.53 -4.15
N SER A 122 -47.17 5.12 -2.96
CA SER A 122 -46.33 4.58 -1.88
C SER A 122 -46.73 3.18 -1.41
N GLU A 123 -47.99 2.79 -1.63
CA GLU A 123 -48.52 1.44 -1.36
C GLU A 123 -47.99 0.36 -2.32
N ASP A 124 -47.44 0.77 -3.47
CA ASP A 124 -46.93 -0.11 -4.51
C ASP A 124 -45.41 -0.28 -4.48
N VAL A 125 -44.70 0.37 -3.55
CA VAL A 125 -43.23 0.33 -3.46
C VAL A 125 -42.72 -1.11 -3.40
N ASP A 126 -43.29 -1.96 -2.55
CA ASP A 126 -42.88 -3.36 -2.45
C ASP A 126 -43.24 -4.19 -3.69
N THR A 127 -44.24 -3.77 -4.47
CA THR A 127 -44.67 -4.44 -5.70
C THR A 127 -43.77 -4.05 -6.88
N CYS A 128 -43.45 -2.76 -6.98
CA CYS A 128 -42.85 -2.12 -8.15
C CYS A 128 -41.36 -1.85 -8.02
N CYS A 129 -40.84 -1.78 -6.79
CA CYS A 129 -39.47 -1.39 -6.53
C CYS A 129 -38.70 -2.47 -5.75
N ASP A 130 -37.43 -2.67 -6.11
CA ASP A 130 -36.45 -3.45 -5.36
C ASP A 130 -35.50 -2.50 -4.63
N THR A 131 -34.99 -2.92 -3.47
CA THR A 131 -33.94 -2.18 -2.76
C THR A 131 -32.64 -2.20 -3.57
N LEU A 132 -31.93 -1.07 -3.53
CA LEU A 132 -30.56 -1.00 -4.05
C LEU A 132 -29.60 -1.81 -3.17
N GLY A 133 -28.54 -2.34 -3.79
CA GLY A 133 -27.46 -2.99 -3.07
C GLY A 133 -26.64 -1.98 -2.28
N ALA A 134 -26.27 -2.30 -1.05
CA ALA A 134 -25.33 -1.51 -0.27
C ALA A 134 -23.89 -1.81 -0.70
N CYS A 135 -23.04 -0.79 -0.71
CA CYS A 135 -21.63 -0.91 -1.07
C CYS A 135 -20.84 -1.83 -0.12
N SER A 136 -21.37 -2.15 1.07
CA SER A 136 -20.78 -3.15 1.97
C SER A 136 -20.74 -4.55 1.36
N SER A 137 -21.58 -4.83 0.36
CA SER A 137 -21.55 -6.08 -0.42
C SER A 137 -20.50 -6.10 -1.54
N TYR A 138 -19.89 -4.94 -1.87
CA TYR A 138 -18.92 -4.83 -2.95
C TYR A 138 -17.49 -4.92 -2.43
N THR A 139 -16.72 -5.87 -2.95
CA THR A 139 -15.29 -6.00 -2.62
C THR A 139 -14.46 -5.14 -3.57
N CYS A 140 -13.77 -4.14 -3.02
CA CYS A 140 -12.94 -3.25 -3.81
C CYS A 140 -11.70 -3.97 -4.37
N PRO A 141 -11.31 -3.68 -5.63
CA PRO A 141 -10.11 -4.26 -6.23
C PRO A 141 -8.83 -3.73 -5.58
N ARG A 142 -7.69 -4.39 -5.84
CA ARG A 142 -6.37 -3.97 -5.32
C ARG A 142 -6.10 -2.48 -5.62
N GLY A 143 -5.57 -1.78 -4.62
CA GLY A 143 -5.32 -0.33 -4.67
C GLY A 143 -6.52 0.54 -4.30
N TYR A 144 -7.60 -0.08 -3.84
CA TYR A 144 -8.79 0.60 -3.36
C TYR A 144 -9.24 0.02 -2.03
N ALA A 145 -9.80 0.87 -1.17
CA ALA A 145 -10.51 0.47 0.03
C ALA A 145 -11.99 0.81 -0.10
N THR A 146 -12.81 0.14 0.71
CA THR A 146 -14.21 0.49 0.88
C THR A 146 -14.31 1.90 1.47
N ARG A 147 -15.27 2.68 0.97
CA ARG A 147 -15.50 4.03 1.51
C ARG A 147 -16.03 3.97 2.94
N PRO A 148 -15.73 4.97 3.79
CA PRO A 148 -16.41 5.09 5.07
C PRO A 148 -17.93 5.18 4.87
N GLY A 149 -18.70 4.53 5.75
CA GLY A 149 -20.18 4.53 5.67
C GLY A 149 -20.75 3.67 4.55
N VAL A 150 -20.08 2.58 4.16
CA VAL A 150 -20.50 1.69 3.05
C VAL A 150 -21.94 1.17 3.13
N ASP A 151 -22.53 1.10 4.32
CA ASP A 151 -23.92 0.63 4.50
C ASP A 151 -24.95 1.66 4.02
N ASP A 152 -24.60 2.95 4.06
CA ASP A 152 -25.45 4.06 3.60
C ASP A 152 -25.19 4.44 2.14
N VAL A 153 -24.11 3.93 1.54
CA VAL A 153 -23.77 4.17 0.13
C VAL A 153 -24.36 3.04 -0.72
N LEU A 154 -25.21 3.42 -1.65
CA LEU A 154 -25.96 2.49 -2.49
C LEU A 154 -25.38 2.42 -3.90
N CYS A 155 -25.39 1.22 -4.46
CA CYS A 155 -24.99 0.94 -5.84
C CYS A 155 -26.08 1.37 -6.83
N LEU A 156 -25.77 1.35 -8.12
CA LEU A 156 -26.73 1.68 -9.19
C LEU A 156 -27.80 0.60 -9.39
N GLY A 157 -27.55 -0.61 -8.89
CA GLY A 157 -28.44 -1.76 -9.01
C GLY A 157 -28.61 -2.52 -7.71
N ARG A 158 -29.38 -3.60 -7.77
CA ARG A 158 -29.62 -4.51 -6.62
C ARG A 158 -28.34 -5.20 -6.14
N THR A 159 -27.43 -5.45 -7.08
CA THR A 159 -26.11 -6.02 -6.82
C THR A 159 -25.06 -5.07 -7.35
N CYS A 160 -24.07 -4.78 -6.53
CA CYS A 160 -22.95 -3.93 -6.90
C CYS A 160 -22.04 -4.63 -7.92
N THR A 161 -21.58 -3.88 -8.90
CA THR A 161 -20.73 -4.35 -10.01
C THR A 161 -19.52 -3.44 -10.19
N GLU A 162 -18.64 -3.74 -11.14
CA GLU A 162 -17.49 -2.88 -11.48
C GLU A 162 -17.88 -1.43 -11.84
N ARG A 163 -19.11 -1.20 -12.30
CA ARG A 163 -19.62 0.15 -12.56
C ARG A 163 -19.76 0.98 -11.28
N ASP A 164 -19.91 0.31 -10.14
CA ASP A 164 -20.07 0.92 -8.82
C ASP A 164 -18.72 1.17 -8.12
N LYS A 165 -17.59 0.78 -8.72
CA LYS A 165 -16.24 0.98 -8.16
C LYS A 165 -16.01 2.43 -7.73
N GLY A 166 -16.38 3.41 -8.55
CA GLY A 166 -16.21 4.83 -8.22
C GLY A 166 -17.10 5.30 -7.06
N THR A 167 -18.26 4.66 -6.90
CA THR A 167 -19.26 4.95 -5.85
C THR A 167 -18.88 4.29 -4.53
N CYS A 168 -18.46 3.03 -4.55
CA CYS A 168 -18.23 2.23 -3.34
C CYS A 168 -16.80 2.29 -2.82
N CYS A 169 -15.84 2.53 -3.71
CA CYS A 169 -14.43 2.44 -3.36
C CYS A 169 -13.76 3.81 -3.41
N ILE A 170 -12.68 3.93 -2.64
CA ILE A 170 -11.77 5.05 -2.66
C ILE A 170 -10.37 4.54 -3.00
N ALA A 171 -9.66 5.26 -3.87
CA ALA A 171 -8.30 4.90 -4.23
C ALA A 171 -7.38 5.09 -3.01
N LEU A 172 -6.51 4.11 -2.77
CA LEU A 172 -5.46 4.21 -1.76
C LEU A 172 -4.27 4.99 -2.30
N ALA A 173 -3.61 5.74 -1.41
CA ALA A 173 -2.36 6.40 -1.75
C ALA A 173 -1.24 5.37 -1.91
N LEU A 174 -0.28 5.67 -2.78
CA LEU A 174 0.96 4.90 -2.92
C LEU A 174 1.99 5.39 -1.89
N CYS A 175 2.83 4.47 -1.42
CA CYS A 175 3.91 4.78 -0.47
C CYS A 175 4.92 5.80 -1.01
N THR A 176 5.04 5.99 -2.33
CA THR A 176 5.84 7.09 -2.92
C THR A 176 5.41 8.49 -2.45
N SER A 177 4.19 8.64 -1.94
CA SER A 177 3.69 9.90 -1.38
C SER A 177 3.91 10.04 0.14
N HIS A 178 4.38 8.99 0.80
CA HIS A 178 4.65 9.00 2.23
C HIS A 178 6.04 9.59 2.52
N ALA A 179 6.12 10.43 3.55
CA ALA A 179 7.39 10.97 4.03
C ALA A 179 7.85 10.16 5.24
N CYS A 180 8.88 9.33 5.05
CA CYS A 180 9.43 8.53 6.14
C CYS A 180 10.05 9.41 7.23
N PRO A 181 9.89 9.03 8.52
CA PRO A 181 10.50 9.75 9.63
C PRO A 181 12.04 9.63 9.60
N PRO A 182 12.77 10.43 10.42
CA PRO A 182 14.22 10.33 10.51
C PRO A 182 14.68 8.91 10.83
N SER A 183 15.78 8.47 10.22
CA SER A 183 16.33 7.10 10.29
C SER A 183 15.57 6.04 9.49
N PHE A 184 14.62 6.43 8.65
CA PHE A 184 13.92 5.54 7.74
C PHE A 184 14.06 6.02 6.29
N THR A 185 13.89 5.10 5.36
CA THR A 185 13.75 5.37 3.93
C THR A 185 12.52 4.65 3.40
N LEU A 186 12.03 5.05 2.23
CA LEU A 186 10.96 4.32 1.55
C LEU A 186 11.43 2.90 1.23
N LYS A 187 10.53 1.93 1.44
CA LYS A 187 10.75 0.54 1.01
C LYS A 187 11.06 0.49 -0.48
N GLU A 188 11.80 -0.54 -0.89
CA GLU A 188 11.89 -0.86 -2.30
C GLU A 188 10.49 -1.07 -2.88
N GLU A 189 10.31 -0.67 -4.14
CA GLU A 189 9.01 -0.75 -4.82
C GLU A 189 7.86 0.03 -4.15
N ALA A 190 8.15 1.10 -3.41
CA ALA A 190 7.13 1.99 -2.82
C ALA A 190 6.07 2.50 -3.83
N TRP A 191 6.35 2.44 -5.13
CA TRP A 191 5.42 2.76 -6.23
C TRP A 191 4.33 1.70 -6.45
N SER A 192 4.42 0.53 -5.80
CA SER A 192 3.48 -0.59 -5.90
C SER A 192 2.82 -0.96 -4.55
N ILE A 193 3.25 -0.31 -3.47
CA ILE A 193 2.76 -0.52 -2.10
C ILE A 193 1.74 0.58 -1.78
N PHE A 194 0.60 0.19 -1.21
CA PHE A 194 -0.50 1.08 -0.87
C PHE A 194 -0.52 1.36 0.64
N CYS A 195 -0.80 2.62 0.98
CA CYS A 195 -1.13 3.04 2.33
C CYS A 195 -2.52 2.51 2.73
N MET A 196 -2.85 2.53 4.02
CA MET A 196 -4.15 2.10 4.53
C MET A 196 -5.31 3.00 4.06
N GLY A 197 -5.00 4.25 3.73
CA GLY A 197 -5.98 5.25 3.34
C GLY A 197 -5.71 5.93 2.00
N PRO A 198 -6.60 6.86 1.61
CA PRO A 198 -6.42 7.72 0.43
C PRO A 198 -5.28 8.74 0.58
N ARG A 199 -4.71 8.85 1.78
CA ARG A 199 -3.52 9.63 2.12
C ARG A 199 -2.67 8.78 3.06
N CYS A 200 -1.36 8.87 2.91
CA CYS A 200 -0.44 8.20 3.81
C CYS A 200 -0.23 9.06 5.06
N GLU A 201 -0.39 8.47 6.23
CA GLU A 201 -0.25 9.08 7.55
C GLU A 201 0.84 8.37 8.36
N GLY A 202 1.11 8.81 9.60
CA GLY A 202 2.17 8.22 10.42
C GLY A 202 2.00 6.72 10.70
N ALA A 203 0.75 6.24 10.71
CA ALA A 203 0.44 4.81 10.86
C ALA A 203 0.90 3.94 9.67
N ASP A 204 1.20 4.57 8.51
CA ASP A 204 1.71 3.87 7.33
C ASP A 204 3.24 3.71 7.35
N THR A 205 3.94 4.18 8.39
CA THR A 205 5.42 4.09 8.47
C THR A 205 5.91 2.64 8.33
N GLU A 206 5.30 1.70 9.03
CA GLU A 206 5.69 0.27 8.96
C GLU A 206 5.36 -0.37 7.60
N ILE A 207 4.37 0.18 6.89
CA ILE A 207 3.94 -0.30 5.58
C ILE A 207 4.86 0.24 4.49
N CYS A 208 5.25 1.51 4.61
CA CYS A 208 5.92 2.26 3.54
C CYS A 208 7.41 2.44 3.72
N CYS A 209 7.94 2.28 4.93
CA CYS A 209 9.32 2.59 5.24
C CYS A 209 10.09 1.38 5.75
N ASP A 210 11.39 1.38 5.45
CA ASP A 210 12.38 0.51 6.07
C ASP A 210 13.35 1.36 6.92
N PRO A 211 13.86 0.83 8.03
CA PRO A 211 14.93 1.48 8.77
C PRO A 211 16.18 1.60 7.88
N LEU A 212 16.89 2.72 7.99
CA LEU A 212 18.18 2.90 7.33
C LEU A 212 19.20 1.90 7.88
N ALA A 213 20.03 1.33 7.00
CA ALA A 213 21.12 0.46 7.41
C ALA A 213 22.12 1.21 8.28
N ARG A 214 22.71 0.47 9.22
CA ARG A 214 23.80 0.94 10.06
C ARG A 214 25.12 0.80 9.33
N CYS A 215 26.05 1.73 9.57
CA CYS A 215 27.36 1.70 8.90
C CYS A 215 28.25 0.51 9.31
N ASP A 216 27.95 -0.15 10.44
CA ASP A 216 28.64 -1.38 10.88
C ASP A 216 28.42 -2.57 9.92
N THR A 217 27.37 -2.52 9.10
CA THR A 217 27.10 -3.48 8.02
C THR A 217 27.86 -3.20 6.72
N TYR A 218 28.47 -2.02 6.59
CA TYR A 218 29.18 -1.62 5.37
C TYR A 218 30.66 -2.01 5.42
N ALA A 219 31.09 -2.84 4.47
CA ALA A 219 32.49 -3.23 4.34
C ALA A 219 33.30 -2.11 3.66
N CYS A 220 34.17 -1.46 4.44
CA CYS A 220 35.04 -0.41 3.91
C CYS A 220 36.10 -0.97 2.95
N PRO A 221 36.37 -0.29 1.81
CA PRO A 221 37.40 -0.72 0.86
C PRO A 221 38.81 -0.55 1.45
N ARG A 222 39.82 -1.16 0.80
CA ARG A 222 41.25 -1.02 1.20
C ARG A 222 41.64 0.46 1.35
N GLY A 223 42.41 0.76 2.40
CA GLY A 223 42.81 2.13 2.77
C GLY A 223 41.76 2.89 3.57
N TYR A 224 40.70 2.21 4.02
CA TYR A 224 39.68 2.76 4.87
C TYR A 224 39.35 1.80 6.01
N ALA A 225 39.02 2.34 7.18
CA ALA A 225 38.42 1.59 8.28
C ALA A 225 36.98 2.05 8.52
N THR A 226 36.20 1.16 9.11
CA THR A 226 34.86 1.51 9.62
C THR A 226 34.99 2.59 10.69
N ARG A 227 34.15 3.62 10.62
CA ARG A 227 34.16 4.70 11.61
C ARG A 227 33.82 4.17 13.01
N PRO A 228 34.40 4.71 14.09
CA PRO A 228 34.09 4.28 15.45
C PRO A 228 32.60 4.37 15.80
N GLU A 229 31.88 5.34 15.23
CA GLU A 229 30.44 5.53 15.48
C GLU A 229 29.52 4.70 14.57
N ALA A 230 30.05 3.69 13.86
CA ALA A 230 29.32 2.98 12.81
C ALA A 230 28.00 2.32 13.26
N GLU A 231 27.85 1.95 14.54
CA GLU A 231 26.61 1.43 15.10
C GLU A 231 25.47 2.47 15.17
N THR A 232 25.83 3.76 15.22
CA THR A 232 24.88 4.88 15.32
C THR A 232 24.76 5.68 14.03
N LEU A 233 25.77 5.65 13.18
CA LEU A 233 25.70 6.21 11.82
C LEU A 233 24.76 5.38 10.95
N ARG A 234 24.13 6.06 9.99
CA ARG A 234 23.15 5.48 9.08
C ARG A 234 23.56 5.74 7.63
N CYS A 235 23.35 4.73 6.80
CA CYS A 235 23.49 4.84 5.35
C CYS A 235 22.31 5.61 4.76
N ALA A 236 22.41 6.02 3.49
CA ALA A 236 21.35 6.75 2.82
C ALA A 236 20.14 5.86 2.45
N GLY A 237 20.30 4.54 2.53
CA GLY A 237 19.26 3.56 2.21
C GLY A 237 19.12 2.45 3.25
N HIS A 238 18.19 1.54 3.00
CA HIS A 238 17.96 0.34 3.81
C HIS A 238 19.13 -0.64 3.74
N GLU A 239 19.94 -0.54 2.68
CA GLU A 239 21.25 -1.17 2.51
C GLU A 239 22.31 -0.10 2.23
N CYS A 240 23.51 -0.32 2.74
CA CYS A 240 24.65 0.54 2.47
C CYS A 240 25.26 0.24 1.10
N ALA A 241 25.54 1.28 0.32
CA ALA A 241 26.12 1.18 -1.01
C ALA A 241 27.42 2.01 -1.13
N ALA A 242 28.09 1.95 -2.29
CA ALA A 242 29.36 2.66 -2.51
C ALA A 242 29.29 4.18 -2.24
N ARG A 243 28.11 4.79 -2.39
CA ARG A 243 27.85 6.21 -2.05
C ARG A 243 28.00 6.51 -0.56
N ASP A 244 27.80 5.51 0.30
CA ASP A 244 27.86 5.63 1.75
C ASP A 244 29.29 5.55 2.29
N LYS A 245 30.29 5.31 1.41
CA LYS A 245 31.71 5.27 1.77
C LYS A 245 32.15 6.50 2.57
N GLY A 246 31.74 7.70 2.17
CA GLY A 246 32.12 8.93 2.88
C GLY A 246 31.46 9.08 4.25
N THR A 247 30.29 8.46 4.44
CA THR A 247 29.55 8.48 5.70
C THR A 247 30.09 7.44 6.67
N CYS A 248 30.35 6.23 6.18
CA CYS A 248 30.65 5.05 6.99
C CYS A 248 32.14 4.77 7.19
N CYS A 249 33.00 5.24 6.29
CA CYS A 249 34.40 4.88 6.29
C CYS A 249 35.30 6.09 6.58
N LEU A 250 36.30 5.86 7.42
CA LEU A 250 37.39 6.78 7.69
C LEU A 250 38.58 6.41 6.80
N ALA A 251 39.14 7.37 6.08
CA ALA A 251 40.38 7.15 5.33
C ALA A 251 41.53 6.91 6.30
N LEU A 252 42.37 5.91 6.01
CA LEU A 252 43.54 5.58 6.80
C LEU A 252 44.79 6.25 6.23
N ALA A 253 45.62 6.79 7.11
CA ALA A 253 46.93 7.30 6.75
C ALA A 253 47.86 6.11 6.40
N PRO A 254 48.68 6.24 5.34
CA PRO A 254 49.68 5.24 5.03
C PRO A 254 50.80 5.28 6.08
N CYS A 255 51.39 4.13 6.40
CA CYS A 255 52.48 3.99 7.35
C CYS A 255 53.71 4.84 6.98
N SER A 256 53.87 5.25 5.72
CA SER A 256 54.92 6.19 5.30
C SER A 256 54.83 7.57 5.99
N ARG A 257 53.70 7.88 6.67
CA ARG A 257 53.53 9.08 7.50
C ARG A 257 53.82 8.83 8.98
N HIS A 258 54.01 7.59 9.39
CA HIS A 258 54.29 7.23 10.78
C HIS A 258 55.76 7.50 11.13
N ALA A 259 56.00 7.96 12.36
CA ALA A 259 57.34 8.14 12.89
C ALA A 259 57.69 6.93 13.77
N CYS A 260 58.62 6.10 13.28
CA CYS A 260 59.05 4.92 14.01
C CYS A 260 59.89 5.30 15.25
N PRO A 261 59.64 4.67 16.42
CA PRO A 261 60.45 4.89 17.61
C PRO A 261 61.90 4.41 17.41
N VAL A 262 62.79 4.86 18.30
CA VAL A 262 64.21 4.48 18.28
C VAL A 262 64.36 2.96 18.27
N GLY A 263 65.29 2.45 17.45
CA GLY A 263 65.54 1.02 17.28
C GLY A 263 64.59 0.32 16.30
N THR A 264 63.75 1.08 15.59
CA THR A 264 62.84 0.54 14.56
C THR A 264 62.90 1.36 13.28
N ILE A 265 62.53 0.75 12.17
CA ILE A 265 62.41 1.38 10.84
C ILE A 265 61.03 1.12 10.26
N LEU A 266 60.62 1.94 9.29
CA LEU A 266 59.39 1.68 8.54
C LEU A 266 59.48 0.34 7.82
N LYS A 267 58.39 -0.43 7.87
CA LYS A 267 58.29 -1.68 7.11
C LYS A 267 58.41 -1.43 5.62
N ASP A 268 58.85 -2.46 4.89
CA ASP A 268 58.81 -2.44 3.44
C ASP A 268 57.39 -2.12 2.93
N GLN A 269 57.31 -1.33 1.85
CA GLN A 269 56.05 -0.86 1.27
C GLN A 269 55.16 -0.10 2.28
N ALA A 270 55.76 0.69 3.17
CA ALA A 270 55.02 1.53 4.13
C ALA A 270 53.96 2.47 3.49
N SER A 271 54.06 2.78 2.20
CA SER A 271 53.04 3.54 1.47
C SER A 271 51.77 2.73 1.13
N GLU A 272 51.85 1.40 1.17
CA GLU A 272 50.75 0.45 0.91
C GLU A 272 50.17 -0.20 2.17
N LEU A 273 50.86 -0.01 3.30
CA LEU A 273 50.41 -0.34 4.65
C LEU A 273 49.69 0.87 5.25
N PHE A 274 48.68 0.62 6.09
CA PHE A 274 47.84 1.65 6.65
C PHE A 274 47.81 1.54 8.18
N CYS A 275 47.77 2.69 8.85
CA CYS A 275 47.59 2.79 10.29
C CYS A 275 46.21 2.28 10.71
N ALA A 276 46.02 1.91 11.98
CA ALA A 276 44.81 1.22 12.44
C ALA A 276 43.54 2.06 12.25
N LEU A 277 43.61 3.37 12.54
CA LEU A 277 42.48 4.29 12.50
C LEU A 277 42.94 5.70 12.13
N GLY A 278 42.38 6.28 11.06
CA GLY A 278 42.61 7.67 10.71
C GLY A 278 44.08 8.01 10.50
N GLU A 279 44.58 9.02 11.21
CA GLU A 279 46.00 9.41 11.21
C GLU A 279 46.83 8.48 12.10
N CYS A 280 48.11 8.29 11.77
CA CYS A 280 48.99 7.40 12.50
C CYS A 280 49.27 7.91 13.93
N ALA A 281 49.18 7.01 14.89
CA ALA A 281 49.46 7.23 16.31
C ALA A 281 50.60 6.33 16.79
N PRO A 282 51.24 6.60 17.95
CA PRO A 282 52.34 5.78 18.47
C PRO A 282 52.02 4.29 18.61
N GLU A 283 50.76 3.96 18.92
CA GLU A 283 50.23 2.60 18.97
C GLU A 283 50.25 1.85 17.62
N ASP A 284 50.43 2.54 16.49
CA ASP A 284 50.57 1.93 15.16
C ASP A 284 51.98 1.40 14.89
N SER A 285 52.93 1.59 15.80
CA SER A 285 54.31 1.12 15.64
C SER A 285 54.41 -0.38 15.32
N PRO A 286 53.64 -1.31 15.95
CA PRO A 286 53.66 -2.73 15.57
C PRO A 286 53.13 -3.01 14.15
N ILE A 287 52.30 -2.11 13.61
CA ILE A 287 51.74 -2.23 12.26
C ILE A 287 52.74 -1.68 11.24
N CYS A 288 53.34 -0.53 11.53
CA CYS A 288 54.10 0.28 10.58
C CYS A 288 55.62 0.16 10.67
N CYS A 289 56.17 -0.39 11.77
CA CYS A 289 57.61 -0.47 11.98
C CYS A 289 58.09 -1.90 12.18
N ASP A 290 59.28 -2.20 11.67
CA ASP A 290 60.06 -3.39 11.96
C ASP A 290 61.23 -3.02 12.88
N ALA A 291 61.66 -3.97 13.72
CA ALA A 291 62.83 -3.77 14.56
C ALA A 291 64.10 -3.75 13.69
N LEU A 292 65.01 -2.81 13.98
CA LEU A 292 66.35 -2.84 13.40
C LEU A 292 67.14 -4.03 13.95
N ALA A 293 67.98 -4.63 13.11
CA ALA A 293 68.96 -5.59 13.58
C ALA A 293 69.98 -4.90 14.50
N THR A 294 70.40 -5.58 15.56
CA THR A 294 71.52 -5.13 16.39
C THR A 294 72.84 -5.63 15.82
N CYS A 295 73.93 -4.91 16.09
CA CYS A 295 75.27 -5.28 15.62
C CYS A 295 75.77 -6.61 16.18
N ASP A 296 75.14 -7.17 17.23
CA ASP A 296 75.40 -8.54 17.70
C ASP A 296 75.18 -9.60 16.62
N SER A 297 74.31 -9.31 15.64
CA SER A 297 73.99 -10.22 14.53
C SER A 297 74.91 -10.05 13.32
N PHE A 298 75.87 -9.12 13.37
CA PHE A 298 76.78 -8.84 12.26
C PHE A 298 78.16 -9.46 12.44
N ASP A 299 78.52 -10.39 11.56
CA ASP A 299 79.84 -11.00 11.54
C ASP A 299 80.89 -10.06 10.91
N CYS A 300 81.73 -9.47 11.75
CA CYS A 300 82.78 -8.57 11.29
C CYS A 300 83.82 -9.30 10.41
N PRO A 301 84.20 -8.72 9.25
CA PRO A 301 85.19 -9.32 8.36
C PRO A 301 86.58 -9.32 9.01
N ARG A 302 87.48 -10.17 8.49
CA ARG A 302 88.85 -10.32 9.01
C ARG A 302 89.57 -8.97 9.16
N GLY A 303 90.18 -8.75 10.32
CA GLY A 303 90.87 -7.50 10.68
C GLY A 303 89.99 -6.48 11.40
N PHE A 304 88.77 -6.87 11.76
CA PHE A 304 87.85 -6.08 12.56
C PHE A 304 87.27 -6.94 13.70
N GLU A 305 86.89 -6.31 14.81
CA GLU A 305 86.14 -6.90 15.91
C GLU A 305 84.81 -6.15 16.09
N SER A 306 83.82 -6.79 16.73
CA SER A 306 82.54 -6.13 17.01
C SER A 306 82.76 -4.99 17.99
N VAL A 307 82.05 -3.87 17.78
CA VAL A 307 82.07 -2.75 18.72
C VAL A 307 81.62 -3.21 20.12
N GLY A 308 82.22 -2.62 21.16
CA GLY A 308 81.79 -2.86 22.54
C GLY A 308 80.33 -2.45 22.75
N ASN A 309 79.55 -3.26 23.47
CA ASN A 309 78.08 -3.16 23.60
C ASN A 309 77.37 -3.21 22.24
N SER A 310 77.71 -4.17 21.39
CA SER A 310 77.14 -4.35 20.04
C SER A 310 75.61 -4.51 20.04
N SER A 311 75.01 -4.88 21.17
CA SER A 311 73.55 -4.90 21.40
C SER A 311 72.88 -3.53 21.37
N ASP A 312 73.64 -2.47 21.67
CA ASP A 312 73.13 -1.10 21.78
C ASP A 312 73.25 -0.32 20.46
N TYR A 313 73.95 -0.88 19.48
CA TYR A 313 74.11 -0.33 18.14
C TYR A 313 73.21 -1.05 17.14
N PHE A 314 72.52 -0.26 16.32
CA PHE A 314 71.60 -0.77 15.30
C PHE A 314 72.22 -0.69 13.91
N CYS A 315 71.97 -1.71 13.11
CA CYS A 315 72.22 -1.71 11.68
C CYS A 315 71.26 -0.75 10.97
N ALA A 316 71.53 -0.45 9.70
CA ALA A 316 70.69 0.43 8.88
C ALA A 316 69.35 -0.20 8.48
N SER A 317 69.20 -1.52 8.67
CA SER A 317 68.02 -2.29 8.27
C SER A 317 67.64 -3.37 9.30
N ASP A 318 66.58 -4.12 9.02
CA ASP A 318 66.12 -5.29 9.78
C ASP A 318 67.13 -6.46 9.75
N LYS A 319 68.11 -6.39 8.85
CA LYS A 319 69.25 -7.28 8.74
C LYS A 319 70.53 -6.48 8.51
N CYS A 320 71.58 -6.85 9.24
CA CYS A 320 72.90 -6.26 9.02
C CYS A 320 73.49 -6.73 7.70
N SER A 321 74.14 -5.80 7.00
CA SER A 321 74.76 -5.96 5.69
C SER A 321 76.20 -5.46 5.73
N SER A 322 76.97 -5.67 4.66
CA SER A 322 78.36 -5.19 4.58
C SER A 322 78.51 -3.68 4.78
N ASP A 323 77.44 -2.92 4.54
CA ASP A 323 77.43 -1.47 4.68
C ASP A 323 77.42 -1.05 6.16
N ASP A 324 76.96 -1.93 7.05
CA ASP A 324 76.90 -1.70 8.50
C ASP A 324 78.26 -1.90 9.19
N ARG A 325 79.30 -2.34 8.45
CA ARG A 325 80.65 -2.56 8.98
C ARG A 325 81.20 -1.34 9.72
N GLY A 326 80.94 -0.13 9.20
CA GLY A 326 81.45 1.10 9.83
C GLY A 326 80.78 1.46 11.15
N THR A 327 79.59 0.93 11.39
CA THR A 327 78.80 1.13 12.63
C THR A 327 79.04 -0.01 13.61
N CYS A 328 79.15 -1.25 13.11
CA CYS A 328 79.17 -2.46 13.91
C CYS A 328 80.57 -3.01 14.22
N CYS A 329 81.61 -2.54 13.52
CA CYS A 329 82.95 -3.13 13.65
C CYS A 329 84.05 -2.08 13.85
N ASP A 330 84.88 -2.31 14.85
CA ASP A 330 86.11 -1.56 15.07
C ASP A 330 87.29 -2.26 14.38
N ARG A 331 88.19 -1.47 13.80
CA ARG A 331 89.39 -2.01 13.13
C ARG A 331 90.38 -2.50 14.19
N LEU A 332 90.81 -3.76 14.07
CA LEU A 332 91.86 -4.32 14.91
C LEU A 332 93.20 -3.63 14.63
N ALA A 333 93.98 -3.38 15.68
CA ALA A 333 95.35 -2.91 15.53
C ALA A 333 96.21 -3.94 14.77
N SER A 334 97.03 -3.48 13.84
CA SER A 334 98.04 -4.31 13.19
C SER A 334 99.28 -4.44 14.07
N CYS A 335 99.95 -5.60 14.05
CA CYS A 335 101.16 -5.85 14.86
C CYS A 335 102.39 -5.00 14.45
N THR A 336 102.21 -3.96 13.62
CA THR A 336 103.24 -2.99 13.20
C THR A 336 103.52 -1.92 14.25
N SER A 337 102.57 -1.63 15.13
CA SER A 337 102.73 -0.67 16.23
C SER A 337 103.08 -1.34 17.57
N PHE A 338 103.14 -2.67 17.62
CA PHE A 338 103.48 -3.44 18.82
C PHE A 338 104.99 -3.71 18.87
N THR A 339 105.63 -3.40 20.00
CA THR A 339 107.08 -3.59 20.17
C THR A 339 107.33 -4.96 20.80
N CYS A 340 108.03 -5.87 20.11
CA CYS A 340 108.29 -7.20 20.63
C CYS A 340 109.21 -7.17 21.86
N PRO A 341 109.00 -8.06 22.86
CA PRO A 341 109.91 -8.23 24.00
C PRO A 341 111.33 -8.65 23.59
N PRO A 342 112.34 -8.45 24.46
CA PRO A 342 113.73 -8.84 24.18
C PRO A 342 113.84 -10.34 23.81
N GLY A 343 114.44 -10.62 22.65
CA GLY A 343 114.63 -11.99 22.13
C GLY A 343 113.66 -12.40 21.01
N TYR A 344 112.66 -11.57 20.68
CA TYR A 344 111.71 -11.81 19.60
C TYR A 344 111.78 -10.70 18.53
N SER A 345 111.49 -11.03 17.27
CA SER A 345 111.44 -10.06 16.16
C SER A 345 110.10 -10.17 15.42
N THR A 346 109.66 -9.06 14.81
CA THR A 346 108.41 -9.01 14.05
C THR A 346 108.46 -10.00 12.89
N ARG A 347 107.38 -10.77 12.68
CA ARG A 347 107.29 -11.72 11.56
C ARG A 347 107.31 -10.97 10.22
N PRO A 348 107.78 -11.58 9.12
CA PRO A 348 107.84 -10.93 7.80
C PRO A 348 106.49 -10.39 7.30
N ASN A 349 105.39 -10.96 7.79
CA ASN A 349 104.01 -10.58 7.49
C ASN A 349 103.31 -9.85 8.66
N ALA A 350 104.04 -9.20 9.57
CA ALA A 350 103.48 -8.49 10.73
C ALA A 350 102.46 -7.39 10.37
N GLY A 351 102.53 -6.82 9.16
CA GLY A 351 101.52 -5.89 8.63
C GLY A 351 100.18 -6.52 8.25
N GLU A 352 100.13 -7.85 8.12
CA GLU A 352 98.95 -8.63 7.78
C GLU A 352 98.43 -9.48 8.96
N LEU A 353 99.09 -9.35 10.13
CA LEU A 353 98.71 -9.97 11.39
C LEU A 353 98.02 -8.92 12.26
N PHE A 354 96.80 -9.23 12.69
CA PHE A 354 95.95 -8.39 13.53
C PHE A 354 95.98 -8.91 14.98
N CYS A 355 96.08 -8.00 15.96
CA CYS A 355 96.08 -8.36 17.38
C CYS A 355 94.73 -8.97 17.78
N ALA A 356 94.70 -10.00 18.63
CA ALA A 356 93.48 -10.71 19.04
C ALA A 356 92.69 -10.00 20.17
N GLY A 357 92.68 -8.67 20.18
CA GLY A 357 92.11 -7.85 21.25
C GLY A 357 93.12 -7.46 22.33
N LEU A 358 92.70 -6.55 23.21
CA LEU A 358 93.45 -6.09 24.38
C LEU A 358 93.31 -7.12 25.50
N GLY A 359 94.43 -7.59 26.06
CA GLY A 359 94.40 -8.40 27.29
C GLY A 359 93.81 -7.62 28.48
N PRO A 360 93.54 -8.28 29.62
CA PRO A 360 92.97 -7.65 30.82
C PRO A 360 93.83 -6.50 31.38
N ASP A 361 95.08 -6.36 30.92
CA ASP A 361 96.04 -5.33 31.31
C ASP A 361 96.23 -4.22 30.26
N GLY A 362 95.43 -4.21 29.18
CA GLY A 362 95.53 -3.21 28.12
C GLY A 362 96.69 -3.40 27.13
N GLU A 363 97.40 -4.53 27.18
CA GLU A 363 98.43 -4.89 26.20
C GLU A 363 97.84 -5.75 25.07
N ALA A 364 98.14 -5.37 23.82
CA ALA A 364 97.70 -6.09 22.63
C ALA A 364 98.46 -7.42 22.49
N SER A 365 97.75 -8.53 22.33
CA SER A 365 98.37 -9.85 22.13
C SER A 365 98.31 -10.27 20.67
N CYS A 366 99.48 -10.50 20.05
CA CYS A 366 99.69 -11.21 18.79
C CYS A 366 100.41 -12.54 19.11
#